data_AF-A0A6I3X8G4-F1
#
_entry.id   AF-A0A6I3X8G4-F1
#
_cell.length_a   1.000
_cell.length_b   1.000
_cell.length_c   1.000
_cell.angle_alpha   90.00
_cell.angle_beta   90.00
_cell.angle_gamma   90.00
#
_symmetry.space_group_name_H-M   'P 1'
#
loop_
_entity.id
_entity.type
_entity.pdbx_description
1 polymer ?
#
loop_
_entity_poly.entity_id
_entity_poly.type
_entity_poly.pdbx_seq_one_letter_code
_entity_poly.pdbx_strand_id
1 'polypeptide(L)'
;MENRPPTMGAALTWAHSFEEDEGDIQVYRPRDTFPFPSSRRGRETLVIDPSGHAMTAMPGPDDRMSAQQPAPPFDIVEASGDVLKVRKR
;
A
#
# COMPACT_ATOMS: atom_id res chain seq x y z
N MET A 1 23.04 -0.12 17.38
CA MET A 1 21.60 -0.20 17.05
C MET A 1 21.50 0.22 15.59
N GLU A 2 21.63 -0.75 14.69
CA GLU A 2 21.82 -0.50 13.27
C GLU A 2 20.49 -0.10 12.63
N ASN A 3 20.41 1.14 12.13
CA ASN A 3 19.39 1.57 11.19
C ASN A 3 19.66 0.83 9.87
N ARG A 4 19.11 -0.38 9.73
CA ARG A 4 19.07 -1.06 8.43
C ARG A 4 18.14 -0.25 7.54
N PRO A 5 18.60 0.32 6.42
CA PRO A 5 17.67 0.76 5.39
C PRO A 5 16.86 -0.48 4.96
N PRO A 6 15.52 -0.38 4.78
CA PRO A 6 14.75 -1.50 4.29
C PRO A 6 15.37 -1.96 2.98
N THR A 7 15.73 -3.23 2.93
CA THR A 7 16.34 -3.86 1.76
C THR A 7 15.44 -3.58 0.56
N MET A 8 15.90 -2.72 -0.37
CA MET A 8 15.38 -2.60 -1.73
C MET A 8 15.59 -3.94 -2.44
N GLY A 9 14.77 -4.93 -2.09
CA GLY A 9 14.90 -6.32 -2.50
C GLY A 9 13.75 -7.22 -2.02
N ALA A 10 12.93 -6.77 -1.06
CA ALA A 10 11.67 -7.43 -0.72
C ALA A 10 10.48 -6.57 -1.17
N ALA A 11 9.47 -7.18 -1.77
CA ALA A 11 8.23 -6.50 -2.12
C ALA A 11 7.56 -5.94 -0.85
N LEU A 12 7.32 -4.63 -0.83
CA LEU A 12 6.68 -3.97 0.32
C LEU A 12 5.16 -3.99 0.14
N THR A 13 4.46 -4.38 1.21
CA THR A 13 3.00 -4.37 1.25
C THR A 13 2.51 -3.09 1.94
N TRP A 14 1.82 -2.27 1.17
CA TRP A 14 1.17 -1.04 1.60
C TRP A 14 -0.32 -1.29 1.77
N ALA A 15 -0.96 -0.66 2.74
CA ALA A 15 -2.41 -0.71 2.92
C ALA A 15 -3.00 0.70 2.86
N HIS A 16 -4.16 0.82 2.22
CA HIS A 16 -4.79 2.11 1.99
C HIS A 16 -5.28 2.73 3.31
N SER A 17 -4.74 3.92 3.60
CA SER A 17 -5.09 4.78 4.72
C SER A 17 -6.07 5.83 4.25
N PHE A 18 -7.34 5.42 4.08
CA PHE A 18 -8.43 6.30 3.65
C PHE A 18 -8.76 7.43 4.64
N GLU A 19 -8.17 7.42 5.83
CA GLU A 19 -8.31 8.49 6.82
C GLU A 19 -7.33 9.63 6.54
N GLU A 20 -6.27 9.35 5.78
CA GLU A 20 -5.21 10.29 5.40
C GLU A 20 -5.31 10.68 3.91
N ASP A 21 -6.33 10.21 3.19
CA ASP A 21 -6.53 10.60 1.80
C ASP A 21 -6.89 12.09 1.69
N GLU A 22 -6.34 12.75 0.66
CA GLU A 22 -6.43 14.19 0.48
C GLU A 22 -6.79 14.48 -0.98
N GLY A 23 -8.07 14.69 -1.25
CA GLY A 23 -8.59 14.96 -2.60
C GLY A 23 -8.30 13.81 -3.56
N ASP A 24 -7.48 14.06 -4.59
CA ASP A 24 -7.08 13.07 -5.60
C ASP A 24 -5.86 12.22 -5.17
N ILE A 25 -5.31 12.48 -3.98
CA ILE A 25 -4.15 11.77 -3.42
C ILE A 25 -4.63 10.69 -2.47
N GLN A 26 -4.30 9.44 -2.81
CA GLN A 26 -4.46 8.31 -1.92
C GLN A 26 -3.19 8.09 -1.10
N VAL A 27 -3.38 7.91 0.20
CA VAL A 27 -2.28 7.64 1.13
C VAL A 27 -2.29 6.17 1.53
N TYR A 28 -1.14 5.55 1.43
CA TYR A 28 -0.90 4.18 1.83
C TYR A 28 0.19 4.15 2.90
N ARG A 29 0.00 3.27 3.89
CA ARG A 29 0.94 3.05 4.99
C ARG A 29 1.42 1.60 5.00
N PRO A 30 2.63 1.30 5.50
CA PRO A 30 3.13 -0.07 5.53
C PRO A 30 2.21 -0.96 6.37
N ARG A 31 1.72 -2.06 5.79
CA ARG A 31 0.79 -2.98 6.47
C ARG A 31 1.38 -3.62 7.72
N ASP A 32 2.70 -3.82 7.72
CA ASP A 32 3.41 -4.56 8.77
C ASP A 32 3.72 -3.70 10.00
N THR A 33 4.04 -2.41 9.80
CA THR A 33 4.51 -1.53 10.87
C THR A 33 3.48 -0.50 11.34
N PHE A 34 2.52 -0.13 10.48
CA PHE A 34 1.56 0.91 10.82
C PHE A 34 0.32 0.33 11.53
N PRO A 35 -0.02 0.81 12.75
CA PRO A 35 -1.17 0.32 13.50
C PRO A 35 -2.47 0.91 12.96
N PHE A 36 -3.04 0.28 11.94
CA PHE A 36 -4.31 0.70 11.38
C PHE A 36 -5.46 0.57 12.39
N PRO A 37 -6.33 1.58 12.54
CA PRO A 37 -7.53 1.44 13.34
C PRO A 37 -8.47 0.38 12.75
N SER A 38 -9.31 -0.19 13.62
CA SER A 38 -10.27 -1.23 13.26
C SER A 38 -11.24 -0.75 12.18
N SER A 39 -11.00 -1.18 10.94
CA SER A 39 -11.85 -0.81 9.81
C SER A 39 -12.99 -1.80 9.65
N ARG A 40 -14.21 -1.28 9.52
CA ARG A 40 -15.38 -2.08 9.14
C ARG A 40 -15.36 -2.50 7.66
N ARG A 41 -14.44 -1.96 6.86
CA ARG A 41 -14.25 -2.23 5.43
C ARG A 41 -12.86 -2.84 5.23
N GLY A 42 -12.75 -3.81 4.31
CA GLY A 42 -11.45 -4.33 3.89
C GLY A 42 -10.57 -3.20 3.35
N ARG A 43 -9.32 -3.12 3.80
CA ARG A 43 -8.33 -2.17 3.29
C ARG A 43 -7.71 -2.76 2.03
N GLU A 44 -7.80 -2.03 0.92
CA GLU A 44 -7.03 -2.36 -0.28
C GLU A 44 -5.53 -2.37 0.08
N THR A 45 -4.83 -3.41 -0.35
CA THR A 45 -3.38 -3.49 -0.25
C THR A 45 -2.73 -3.25 -1.61
N LEU A 46 -1.62 -2.55 -1.61
CA LEU A 46 -0.78 -2.28 -2.77
C LEU A 46 0.60 -2.90 -2.50
N VAL A 47 1.02 -3.84 -3.33
CA VAL A 47 2.33 -4.47 -3.28
C VAL A 47 3.17 -3.85 -4.39
N ILE A 48 4.33 -3.31 -4.02
CA ILE A 48 5.28 -2.77 -4.98
C ILE A 48 6.52 -3.66 -4.96
N ASP A 49 6.80 -4.28 -6.10
CA ASP A 49 8.00 -5.09 -6.33
C ASP A 49 9.21 -4.18 -6.63
N PRO A 50 10.45 -4.56 -6.26
CA PRO A 50 11.67 -3.85 -6.66
C PRO A 50 11.81 -3.59 -8.18
N SER A 51 11.13 -4.36 -9.02
CA SER A 51 11.08 -4.13 -10.48
C SER A 51 10.20 -2.94 -10.89
N GLY A 52 9.52 -2.29 -9.93
CA GLY A 52 8.60 -1.18 -10.17
C GLY A 52 7.18 -1.61 -10.55
N HIS A 53 6.87 -2.91 -10.44
CA HIS A 53 5.53 -3.41 -10.73
C HIS A 53 4.65 -3.30 -9.48
N ALA A 54 3.46 -2.73 -9.66
CA ALA A 54 2.50 -2.51 -8.60
C ALA A 54 1.30 -3.45 -8.76
N MET A 55 0.93 -4.13 -7.68
CA MET A 55 -0.21 -5.05 -7.63
C MET A 55 -1.15 -4.66 -6.50
N THR A 56 -2.45 -4.61 -6.76
CA THR A 56 -3.48 -4.36 -5.74
C THR A 56 -4.20 -5.65 -5.37
N ALA A 57 -4.54 -5.80 -4.08
CA ALA A 57 -5.42 -6.84 -3.60
C ALA A 57 -6.46 -6.26 -2.64
N MET A 58 -7.68 -6.81 -2.70
CA MET A 58 -8.78 -6.47 -1.81
C MET A 58 -9.06 -7.65 -0.89
N PRO A 59 -9.23 -7.45 0.43
CA PRO A 59 -9.72 -8.50 1.31
C PRO A 59 -11.13 -8.88 0.86
N GLY A 60 -11.29 -10.13 0.41
CA GLY A 60 -12.61 -10.65 0.07
C GLY A 60 -13.47 -10.83 1.33
N PRO A 61 -14.80 -10.86 1.20
CA PRO A 61 -15.73 -11.11 2.31
C PRO A 61 -15.57 -12.50 2.96
N ASP A 62 -14.85 -13.43 2.33
CA ASP A 62 -14.69 -14.84 2.75
C ASP A 62 -13.24 -15.18 3.09
N ASP A 63 -12.41 -14.25 3.59
CA ASP A 63 -10.97 -14.48 3.90
C ASP A 63 -10.08 -14.96 2.72
N ARG A 64 -10.68 -15.28 1.57
CA ARG A 64 -9.98 -15.56 0.33
C ARG A 64 -9.40 -14.25 -0.15
N MET A 65 -8.08 -14.16 -0.10
CA MET A 65 -7.34 -13.13 -0.82
C MET A 65 -7.85 -13.13 -2.27
N SER A 66 -8.57 -12.08 -2.68
CA SER A 66 -8.92 -11.92 -4.09
C SER A 66 -7.63 -11.96 -4.91
N ALA A 67 -7.70 -12.50 -6.13
CA ALA A 67 -6.54 -12.56 -7.02
C ALA A 67 -5.87 -11.18 -7.08
N GLN A 68 -4.55 -11.13 -6.87
CA GLN A 68 -3.78 -9.90 -7.03
C GLN A 68 -3.98 -9.42 -8.47
N GLN A 69 -4.36 -8.16 -8.64
CA GLN A 69 -4.55 -7.54 -9.94
C GLN A 69 -3.46 -6.48 -10.13
N PRO A 70 -3.01 -6.22 -11.37
CA PRO A 70 -2.13 -5.09 -11.63
C PRO A 70 -2.81 -3.81 -11.15
N ALA A 71 -2.06 -2.99 -10.42
CA ALA A 71 -2.58 -1.73 -9.92
C ALA A 71 -2.96 -0.82 -11.10
N PRO A 72 -4.05 -0.04 -10.99
CA PRO A 72 -4.36 0.98 -11.99
C PRO A 72 -3.20 1.97 -12.13
N PRO A 73 -3.06 2.68 -13.27
CA PRO A 73 -2.02 3.68 -13.43
C PRO A 73 -2.18 4.79 -12.38
N PHE A 74 -1.09 5.12 -11.70
CA PHE A 74 -1.02 6.20 -10.72
C PHE A 74 0.32 6.93 -10.84
N ASP A 75 0.36 8.17 -10.36
CA ASP A 75 1.61 8.89 -10.19
C ASP A 75 2.03 8.84 -8.72
N ILE A 76 3.29 8.46 -8.46
CA ILE A 76 3.85 8.51 -7.10
C ILE A 76 4.14 9.98 -6.78
N VAL A 77 3.45 10.52 -5.78
CA VAL A 77 3.68 11.87 -5.27
C VAL A 77 4.75 11.85 -4.19
N GLU A 78 4.74 10.84 -3.33
CA GLU A 78 5.71 10.66 -2.24
C GLU A 78 5.90 9.17 -1.96
N ALA A 79 7.14 8.70 -1.84
CA ALA A 79 7.45 7.34 -1.44
C ALA A 79 8.60 7.35 -0.42
N SER A 80 8.23 7.16 0.84
CA SER A 80 9.13 7.09 1.99
C SER A 80 8.89 5.78 2.74
N GLY A 81 9.84 5.33 3.58
CA GLY A 81 9.73 4.04 4.29
C GLY A 81 8.47 3.87 5.16
N ASP A 82 7.78 4.96 5.52
CA ASP A 82 6.59 4.95 6.39
C ASP A 82 5.32 5.46 5.68
N VAL A 83 5.42 6.00 4.46
CA VAL A 83 4.27 6.56 3.74
C VAL A 83 4.46 6.50 2.23
N LEU A 84 3.40 6.10 1.53
CA LEU A 84 3.32 6.11 0.09
C LEU A 84 2.09 6.92 -0.32
N LYS A 85 2.30 8.04 -1.00
CA LYS A 85 1.24 8.87 -1.55
C LYS A 85 1.22 8.71 -3.06
N VAL A 86 0.07 8.30 -3.58
CA VAL A 86 -0.14 8.13 -5.01
C VAL A 86 -1.32 8.99 -5.43
N ARG A 87 -1.22 9.58 -6.62
CA ARG A 87 -2.33 10.30 -7.25
C ARG A 87 -2.91 9.39 -8.32
N LYS A 88 -4.22 9.17 -8.26
CA LYS A 88 -4.94 8.44 -9.31
C LYS A 88 -4.95 9.27 -10.59
N ARG A 89 -4.78 8.61 -11.74
CA ARG A 89 -4.93 9.22 -13.07
C ARG A 89 -6.32 9.02 -13.64
#